data_AF-A0A950RZ48-F1
#
_entry.id   AF-A0A950RZ48-F1
#
_cell.length_a   1.000
_cell.length_b   1.000
_cell.length_c   1.000
_cell.angle_alpha   90.00
_cell.angle_beta   90.00
_cell.angle_gamma   90.00
#
_symmetry.space_group_name_H-M   'P 1'
#
loop_
_entity.id
_entity.type
_entity.pdbx_description
1 polymer ?
#
loop_
_entity_poly.entity_id
_entity_poly.type
_entity_poly.pdbx_seq_one_letter_code
_entity_poly.pdbx_strand_id
1 'polypeptide(L)'
;MTRRTEKVVPGLESIVSRRAALRATGVLIGVAALAPRAVFAASPTDQQTPAGQGTPPSVITNPPRQWGPDAPPQIYPDPDIIVVDPSFGGYLLGITAIHRLWTGGKWLEGPIWSSEGNYLVFSDVQANTVYRLVWDDMRVTPFHAPSLYGNGNTIDFQGRLVTCQDQLRRLVRFENDGTLTVLADNYQGKQLNSPNGVVPHPDGSYWFTDPPYGDQLSEGQPDAPGGPA
;
A
#
# COMPACT_ATOMS: atom_id res chain seq x y z
N MET A 1 -70.36 -34.74 8.88
CA MET A 1 -71.52 -33.93 9.32
C MET A 1 -71.24 -33.44 10.73
N THR A 2 -71.28 -32.16 11.11
CA THR A 2 -71.62 -30.95 10.33
C THR A 2 -70.96 -29.72 10.98
N ARG A 3 -70.36 -28.82 10.18
CA ARG A 3 -70.03 -27.42 10.58
C ARG A 3 -71.04 -26.49 9.91
N ARG A 4 -71.58 -25.50 10.64
CA ARG A 4 -72.16 -24.22 10.16
C ARG A 4 -72.21 -23.26 11.38
N THR A 5 -71.44 -22.16 11.40
CA THR A 5 -71.79 -20.76 10.97
C THR A 5 -72.84 -20.10 11.90
N GLU A 6 -72.77 -18.82 12.30
CA GLU A 6 -72.46 -17.59 11.52
C GLU A 6 -71.70 -16.47 12.29
N LYS A 7 -71.53 -15.29 11.64
CA LYS A 7 -70.83 -14.05 12.08
C LYS A 7 -71.77 -13.03 12.74
N VAL A 8 -71.23 -11.93 13.30
CA VAL A 8 -71.56 -10.48 13.02
C VAL A 8 -70.64 -9.53 13.85
N VAL A 9 -70.58 -8.22 13.50
CA VAL A 9 -69.62 -7.12 13.87
C VAL A 9 -70.35 -5.73 13.83
N PRO A 10 -69.81 -4.52 14.19
CA PRO A 10 -68.42 -4.07 14.45
C PRO A 10 -68.19 -3.05 15.64
N GLY A 11 -66.97 -2.48 15.77
CA GLY A 11 -66.70 -1.12 16.32
C GLY A 11 -66.11 -1.01 17.75
N LEU A 12 -65.42 0.08 18.17
CA LEU A 12 -64.73 1.20 17.45
C LEU A 12 -63.80 1.96 18.45
N GLU A 13 -62.73 2.61 17.94
CA GLU A 13 -61.96 3.74 18.51
C GLU A 13 -60.92 3.57 19.65
N SER A 14 -60.01 4.56 19.66
CA SER A 14 -58.85 4.75 20.55
C SER A 14 -59.08 5.90 21.54
N ILE A 15 -58.15 6.14 22.50
CA ILE A 15 -57.60 7.49 22.78
C ILE A 15 -56.42 7.40 23.77
N VAL A 16 -55.51 8.38 23.67
CA VAL A 16 -54.22 8.48 24.37
C VAL A 16 -54.30 9.16 25.75
N SER A 17 -53.43 8.74 26.66
CA SER A 17 -53.15 9.31 27.99
C SER A 17 -52.90 10.84 28.04
N ARG A 18 -53.34 11.52 29.12
CA ARG A 18 -52.68 12.70 29.71
C ARG A 18 -53.16 13.09 31.14
N ARG A 19 -52.22 13.07 32.09
CA ARG A 19 -52.06 13.95 33.28
C ARG A 19 -53.09 13.97 34.45
N ALA A 20 -52.63 13.47 35.61
CA ALA A 20 -52.69 14.14 36.93
C ALA A 20 -51.52 13.55 37.78
N ALA A 21 -50.47 14.26 38.22
CA ALA A 21 -50.39 15.30 39.26
C ALA A 21 -50.65 14.74 40.70
N LEU A 22 -49.89 14.99 41.78
CA LEU A 22 -48.60 15.63 42.10
C LEU A 22 -48.51 15.66 43.67
N ARG A 23 -47.29 15.79 44.26
CA ARG A 23 -46.91 16.09 45.68
C ARG A 23 -46.45 14.87 46.52
N ALA A 24 -45.15 14.75 46.88
CA ALA A 24 -44.40 15.39 47.99
C ALA A 24 -44.62 14.66 49.35
N THR A 25 -43.64 14.41 50.24
CA THR A 25 -42.26 14.96 50.40
C THR A 25 -41.37 14.01 51.23
N GLY A 26 -40.06 13.96 50.93
CA GLY A 26 -39.00 14.05 51.97
C GLY A 26 -38.43 12.77 52.62
N VAL A 27 -37.15 12.49 52.36
CA VAL A 27 -36.03 12.37 53.33
C VAL A 27 -34.74 12.15 52.52
N LEU A 28 -33.69 12.93 52.82
CA LEU A 28 -32.33 12.75 52.28
C LEU A 28 -31.49 11.94 53.27
N ILE A 29 -30.66 11.01 52.78
CA ILE A 29 -29.30 10.69 53.26
C ILE A 29 -28.70 9.64 52.30
N GLY A 30 -27.45 9.82 51.87
CA GLY A 30 -26.58 8.70 51.49
C GLY A 30 -26.59 8.18 50.04
N VAL A 31 -26.55 9.03 49.01
CA VAL A 31 -26.04 8.60 47.69
C VAL A 31 -24.54 8.90 47.65
N ALA A 32 -23.71 7.85 47.66
CA ALA A 32 -22.32 7.98 47.27
C ALA A 32 -22.27 8.37 45.79
N ALA A 33 -21.82 9.59 45.51
CA ALA A 33 -21.65 10.03 44.13
C ALA A 33 -20.54 9.19 43.48
N LEU A 34 -20.94 8.25 42.62
CA LEU A 34 -20.12 7.77 41.51
C LEU A 34 -19.94 8.94 40.54
N ALA A 35 -19.13 9.91 40.94
CA ALA A 35 -18.51 10.83 39.99
C ALA A 35 -17.72 9.97 39.00
N PRO A 36 -17.89 10.14 37.68
CA PRO A 36 -16.99 9.50 36.75
C PRO A 36 -15.59 9.98 37.09
N ARG A 37 -14.72 9.06 37.51
CA ARG A 37 -13.28 9.32 37.45
C ARG A 37 -12.98 9.46 35.97
N ALA A 38 -12.94 10.71 35.51
CA ALA A 38 -12.21 11.06 34.31
C ALA A 38 -10.80 10.52 34.53
N VAL A 39 -10.49 9.41 33.87
CA VAL A 39 -9.12 9.02 33.64
C VAL A 39 -8.61 10.09 32.69
N PHE A 40 -8.08 11.17 33.28
CA PHE A 40 -7.11 11.99 32.58
C PHE A 40 -6.00 11.02 32.21
N ALA A 41 -5.97 10.60 30.95
CA ALA A 41 -4.77 10.09 30.36
C ALA A 41 -3.70 11.14 30.71
N ALA A 42 -2.64 10.71 31.39
CA ALA A 42 -1.52 11.62 31.62
C ALA A 42 -1.14 12.19 30.26
N SER A 43 -1.19 13.52 30.12
CA SER A 43 -0.67 14.17 28.93
C SER A 43 0.69 13.56 28.66
N PRO A 44 1.02 13.16 27.41
CA PRO A 44 2.36 12.69 27.11
C PRO A 44 3.30 13.74 27.68
N THR A 45 4.19 13.31 28.58
CA THR A 45 5.21 14.21 29.11
C THR A 45 5.97 14.74 27.90
N ASP A 46 6.16 16.06 27.84
CA ASP A 46 6.85 16.70 26.72
C ASP A 46 8.30 16.19 26.65
N GLN A 47 8.50 15.05 26.00
CA GLN A 47 9.67 14.86 25.18
C GLN A 47 9.58 15.93 24.12
N GLN A 48 10.27 17.04 24.37
CA GLN A 48 10.49 18.11 23.40
C GLN A 48 11.18 17.51 22.18
N THR A 49 10.40 17.02 21.24
CA THR A 49 10.80 16.92 19.84
C THR A 49 11.31 18.30 19.45
N PRO A 50 12.58 18.46 19.02
CA PRO A 50 13.14 19.78 18.76
C PRO A 50 12.29 20.55 17.75
N ALA A 51 11.61 21.60 18.23
CA ALA A 51 10.76 22.44 17.41
C ALA A 51 11.62 23.15 16.35
N GLY A 52 11.57 22.66 15.11
CA GLY A 52 12.39 23.17 14.01
C GLY A 52 12.68 22.16 12.90
N GLN A 53 12.56 20.85 13.16
CA GLN A 53 12.65 19.84 12.11
C GLN A 53 11.30 19.68 11.39
N GLY A 54 11.07 20.54 10.39
CA GLY A 54 10.15 20.19 9.30
C GLY A 54 10.66 18.96 8.56
N THR A 55 9.82 18.33 7.73
CA THR A 55 10.23 17.22 6.86
C THR A 55 11.54 17.61 6.15
N PRO A 56 12.65 16.86 6.30
CA PRO A 56 13.90 17.21 5.66
C PRO A 56 13.66 17.33 4.15
N PRO A 57 14.21 18.36 3.49
CA PRO A 57 13.98 18.57 2.08
C PRO A 57 14.50 17.34 1.30
N SER A 58 13.78 16.95 0.25
CA SER A 58 14.12 15.76 -0.57
C SER A 58 15.44 15.90 -1.35
N VAL A 59 16.03 17.09 -1.33
CA VAL A 59 17.32 17.50 -1.88
C VAL A 59 17.93 18.51 -0.92
N ILE A 60 19.27 18.59 -0.83
CA ILE A 60 19.95 19.60 0.00
C ILE A 60 20.38 20.84 -0.79
N THR A 61 20.25 20.80 -2.11
CA THR A 61 20.42 21.96 -2.99
C THR A 61 19.52 23.14 -2.62
N ASN A 62 20.07 24.36 -2.66
CA ASN A 62 19.34 25.61 -2.49
C ASN A 62 19.74 26.62 -3.59
N PRO A 63 18.84 27.02 -4.50
CA PRO A 63 17.46 26.57 -4.62
C PRO A 63 17.37 25.06 -4.89
N PRO A 64 16.26 24.39 -4.50
CA PRO A 64 16.06 22.97 -4.76
C PRO A 64 16.24 22.61 -6.23
N ARG A 65 16.87 21.46 -6.49
CA ARG A 65 17.09 20.92 -7.83
C ARG A 65 15.86 21.03 -8.72
N GLN A 66 16.06 21.66 -9.88
CA GLN A 66 15.05 21.75 -10.93
C GLN A 66 15.26 20.62 -11.96
N TRP A 67 14.18 20.26 -12.65
CA TRP A 67 14.16 19.17 -13.62
C TRP A 67 13.38 19.56 -14.87
N GLY A 68 13.96 19.38 -16.05
CA GLY A 68 13.34 19.66 -17.34
C GLY A 68 14.33 20.25 -18.34
N PRO A 69 13.88 20.61 -19.55
CA PRO A 69 14.75 21.20 -20.58
C PRO A 69 15.41 22.52 -20.15
N ASP A 70 14.71 23.31 -19.34
CA ASP A 70 15.15 24.64 -18.87
C ASP A 70 15.85 24.59 -17.50
N ALA A 71 16.12 23.39 -16.96
CA ALA A 71 16.82 23.26 -15.68
C ALA A 71 18.29 23.72 -15.79
N PRO A 72 18.87 24.31 -14.73
CA PRO A 72 20.30 24.60 -14.69
C PRO A 72 21.16 23.36 -14.99
N PRO A 73 22.36 23.53 -15.58
CA PRO A 73 23.26 22.43 -15.85
C PRO A 73 23.65 21.71 -14.56
N GLN A 74 23.83 20.39 -14.65
CA GLN A 74 24.32 19.60 -13.53
C GLN A 74 25.75 20.02 -13.16
N ILE A 75 25.98 20.19 -11.86
CA ILE A 75 27.30 20.50 -11.30
C ILE A 75 27.89 19.25 -10.64
N TYR A 76 29.21 19.11 -10.71
CA TYR A 76 29.95 17.95 -10.20
C TYR A 76 30.94 18.38 -9.09
N PRO A 77 31.10 17.60 -8.00
CA PRO A 77 30.28 16.43 -7.64
C PRO A 77 28.82 16.85 -7.40
N ASP A 78 27.89 15.94 -7.67
CA ASP A 78 26.46 16.23 -7.51
C ASP A 78 26.16 16.54 -6.02
N PRO A 79 25.66 17.75 -5.69
CA PRO A 79 25.48 18.20 -4.32
C PRO A 79 24.40 17.45 -3.55
N ASP A 80 23.51 16.71 -4.22
CA ASP A 80 22.48 15.91 -3.56
C ASP A 80 22.91 14.44 -3.34
N ILE A 81 24.12 14.05 -3.75
CA ILE A 81 24.71 12.74 -3.43
C ILE A 81 25.52 12.85 -2.12
N ILE A 82 24.86 12.54 -1.00
CA ILE A 82 25.43 12.67 0.35
C ILE A 82 26.11 11.37 0.78
N VAL A 83 27.42 11.44 1.02
CA VAL A 83 28.19 10.33 1.63
C VAL A 83 28.00 10.34 3.15
N VAL A 84 27.18 9.44 3.67
CA VAL A 84 26.92 9.30 5.11
C VAL A 84 28.03 8.50 5.82
N ASP A 85 28.44 7.37 5.22
CA ASP A 85 29.55 6.54 5.72
C ASP A 85 30.77 6.69 4.78
N PRO A 86 31.98 7.00 5.29
CA PRO A 86 33.18 7.16 4.47
C PRO A 86 33.53 5.95 3.59
N SER A 87 33.14 4.73 3.97
CA SER A 87 33.37 3.52 3.16
C SER A 87 32.65 3.56 1.81
N PHE A 88 31.58 4.34 1.68
CA PHE A 88 30.90 4.54 0.40
C PHE A 88 31.76 5.34 -0.61
N GLY A 89 32.74 6.11 -0.15
CA GLY A 89 33.57 6.97 -1.00
C GLY A 89 34.33 6.23 -2.12
N GLY A 90 34.62 4.93 -1.94
CA GLY A 90 35.23 4.10 -2.98
C GLY A 90 34.33 3.73 -4.15
N TYR A 91 32.99 3.89 -4.00
CA TYR A 91 32.01 3.62 -5.05
C TYR A 91 31.51 4.89 -5.74
N LEU A 92 31.85 6.07 -5.22
CA LEU A 92 31.41 7.35 -5.77
C LEU A 92 32.34 7.80 -6.91
N LEU A 93 31.81 7.76 -8.14
CA LEU A 93 32.42 8.46 -9.26
C LEU A 93 32.06 9.95 -9.15
N GLY A 94 33.04 10.81 -8.90
CA GLY A 94 32.83 12.25 -8.67
C GLY A 94 32.26 13.05 -9.86
N ILE A 95 32.02 12.38 -10.99
CA ILE A 95 31.39 12.91 -12.22
C ILE A 95 30.00 12.28 -12.48
N THR A 96 29.41 11.60 -11.49
CA THR A 96 28.03 11.10 -11.53
C THR A 96 27.07 12.15 -10.98
N ALA A 97 25.87 12.22 -11.56
CA ALA A 97 24.76 13.04 -11.10
C ALA A 97 23.45 12.22 -11.04
N ILE A 98 22.47 12.73 -10.30
CA ILE A 98 21.12 12.15 -10.25
C ILE A 98 20.35 12.63 -11.49
N HIS A 99 19.80 11.68 -12.26
CA HIS A 99 19.01 11.94 -13.45
C HIS A 99 17.55 11.50 -13.28
N ARG A 100 16.58 12.39 -13.60
CA ARG A 100 15.16 12.02 -13.66
C ARG A 100 14.82 11.47 -15.05
N LEU A 101 14.74 10.14 -15.15
CA LEU A 101 14.52 9.44 -16.43
C LEU A 101 13.07 9.52 -16.93
N TRP A 102 12.08 9.56 -16.04
CA TRP A 102 10.66 9.57 -16.40
C TRP A 102 9.79 10.24 -15.33
N THR A 103 8.55 10.58 -15.71
CA THR A 103 7.50 11.15 -14.84
C THR A 103 6.12 10.74 -15.35
N GLY A 104 5.12 10.70 -14.47
CA GLY A 104 3.72 10.44 -14.84
C GLY A 104 3.14 9.16 -14.22
N GLY A 105 3.98 8.36 -13.56
CA GLY A 105 3.52 7.24 -12.74
C GLY A 105 2.87 7.69 -11.43
N LYS A 106 2.08 6.80 -10.83
CA LYS A 106 1.38 7.03 -9.56
C LYS A 106 2.17 6.52 -8.38
N TRP A 107 2.56 5.23 -8.39
CA TRP A 107 3.40 4.61 -7.36
C TRP A 107 4.33 3.62 -8.04
N LEU A 108 5.60 4.02 -8.18
CA LEU A 108 6.62 3.22 -8.87
C LEU A 108 7.36 2.31 -7.91
N GLU A 109 7.42 1.02 -8.24
CA GLU A 109 8.01 -0.03 -7.41
C GLU A 109 8.81 -1.05 -8.23
N GLY A 110 9.56 -1.89 -7.53
CA GLY A 110 10.17 -3.10 -8.08
C GLY A 110 11.04 -2.91 -9.34
N PRO A 111 12.01 -1.97 -9.38
CA PRO A 111 12.88 -1.81 -10.53
C PRO A 111 13.86 -2.99 -10.68
N ILE A 112 13.94 -3.58 -11.87
CA ILE A 112 14.91 -4.64 -12.20
C ILE A 112 15.44 -4.50 -13.63
N TRP A 113 16.75 -4.69 -13.80
CA TRP A 113 17.41 -4.66 -15.11
C TRP A 113 17.34 -6.02 -15.82
N SER A 114 16.93 -6.02 -17.09
CA SER A 114 17.06 -7.17 -18.00
C SER A 114 18.26 -6.97 -18.92
N SER A 115 19.33 -7.73 -18.66
CA SER A 115 20.55 -7.70 -19.47
C SER A 115 20.37 -8.29 -20.87
N GLU A 116 19.50 -9.29 -21.02
CA GLU A 116 19.20 -9.91 -22.32
C GLU A 116 18.31 -8.99 -23.18
N GLY A 117 17.39 -8.26 -22.53
CA GLY A 117 16.47 -7.35 -23.21
C GLY A 117 16.99 -5.93 -23.41
N ASN A 118 18.06 -5.54 -22.73
CA ASN A 118 18.58 -4.16 -22.65
C ASN A 118 17.51 -3.12 -22.20
N TYR A 119 16.80 -3.44 -21.13
CA TYR A 119 15.79 -2.54 -20.54
C TYR A 119 15.67 -2.67 -19.02
N LEU A 120 15.27 -1.57 -18.37
CA LEU A 120 14.86 -1.55 -16.97
C LEU A 120 13.36 -1.79 -16.88
N VAL A 121 12.94 -2.89 -16.27
CA VAL A 121 11.54 -3.16 -15.88
C VAL A 121 11.24 -2.46 -14.55
N PHE A 122 10.04 -1.95 -14.38
CA PHE A 122 9.53 -1.43 -13.10
C PHE A 122 8.00 -1.42 -13.12
N SER A 123 7.38 -1.49 -11.95
CA SER A 123 5.92 -1.47 -11.81
C SER A 123 5.40 -0.06 -11.55
N ASP A 124 4.19 0.23 -12.00
CA ASP A 124 3.31 1.25 -11.42
C ASP A 124 2.07 0.56 -10.85
N VAL A 125 2.09 0.33 -9.53
CA VAL A 125 1.12 -0.53 -8.85
C VAL A 125 -0.29 0.03 -9.01
N GLN A 126 -0.47 1.33 -8.74
CA GLN A 126 -1.77 2.01 -8.85
C GLN A 126 -2.20 2.33 -10.30
N ALA A 127 -1.30 2.27 -11.28
CA ALA A 127 -1.67 2.29 -12.70
C ALA A 127 -1.89 0.87 -13.26
N ASN A 128 -1.76 -0.17 -12.44
CA ASN A 128 -1.93 -1.57 -12.80
C ASN A 128 -1.13 -1.93 -14.08
N THR A 129 0.11 -1.44 -14.17
CA THR A 129 0.97 -1.60 -15.34
C THR A 129 2.41 -1.89 -14.91
N VAL A 130 3.00 -2.97 -15.43
CA VAL A 130 4.46 -3.13 -15.45
C VAL A 130 4.97 -2.43 -16.70
N TYR A 131 5.88 -1.49 -16.51
CA TYR A 131 6.57 -0.74 -17.56
C TYR A 131 7.97 -1.33 -17.82
N ARG A 132 8.54 -0.95 -18.97
CA ARG A 132 9.97 -1.01 -19.22
C ARG A 132 10.48 0.29 -19.82
N LEU A 133 11.63 0.76 -19.36
CA LEU A 133 12.47 1.77 -19.99
C LEU A 133 13.43 1.06 -20.95
N VAL A 134 13.19 1.21 -22.25
CA VAL A 134 14.10 0.71 -23.29
C VAL A 134 15.37 1.57 -23.28
N TRP A 135 16.54 0.94 -23.15
CA TRP A 135 17.79 1.67 -22.92
C TRP A 135 18.30 2.40 -24.17
N ASP A 136 18.06 1.84 -25.37
CA ASP A 136 18.56 2.37 -26.65
C ASP A 136 17.95 3.74 -27.03
N ASP A 137 16.66 3.94 -26.74
CA ASP A 137 15.91 5.17 -27.07
C ASP A 137 15.42 5.94 -25.81
N MET A 138 15.78 5.45 -24.61
CA MET A 138 15.33 5.95 -23.31
C MET A 138 13.80 6.08 -23.18
N ARG A 139 13.03 5.28 -23.91
CA ARG A 139 11.56 5.36 -23.92
C ARG A 139 10.93 4.41 -22.93
N VAL A 140 10.08 4.95 -22.07
CA VAL A 140 9.20 4.15 -21.21
C VAL A 140 8.01 3.63 -22.02
N THR A 141 7.75 2.32 -21.94
CA THR A 141 6.67 1.61 -22.63
C THR A 141 5.96 0.65 -21.67
N PRO A 142 4.62 0.49 -21.75
CA PRO A 142 3.95 -0.60 -21.07
C PRO A 142 4.54 -1.94 -21.52
N PHE A 143 4.79 -2.85 -20.58
CA PHE A 143 5.29 -4.20 -20.83
C PHE A 143 4.22 -5.24 -20.51
N HIS A 144 3.56 -5.14 -19.35
CA HIS A 144 2.35 -5.91 -19.02
C HIS A 144 1.25 -4.98 -18.50
N ALA A 145 0.14 -4.89 -19.23
CA ALA A 145 -1.03 -4.08 -18.90
C ALA A 145 -2.32 -4.81 -19.34
N PRO A 146 -3.26 -5.14 -18.43
CA PRO A 146 -3.14 -5.00 -16.98
C PRO A 146 -2.06 -5.92 -16.39
N SER A 147 -1.34 -5.43 -15.40
CA SER A 147 -0.31 -6.19 -14.66
C SER A 147 -0.88 -7.10 -13.57
N LEU A 148 -2.15 -6.90 -13.20
CA LEU A 148 -2.80 -7.40 -11.98
C LEU A 148 -2.15 -6.85 -10.70
N TYR A 149 -1.92 -5.53 -10.72
CA TYR A 149 -1.23 -4.76 -9.67
C TYR A 149 0.13 -5.41 -9.35
N GLY A 150 0.99 -5.39 -10.38
CA GLY A 150 2.37 -5.84 -10.25
C GLY A 150 3.13 -4.95 -9.28
N ASN A 151 3.91 -5.56 -8.37
CA ASN A 151 4.67 -4.85 -7.34
C ASN A 151 6.17 -5.07 -7.57
N GLY A 152 6.87 -5.79 -6.68
CA GLY A 152 8.26 -6.22 -6.89
C GLY A 152 8.45 -7.09 -8.12
N ASN A 153 9.60 -6.90 -8.78
CA ASN A 153 10.05 -7.68 -9.93
C ASN A 153 11.47 -8.22 -9.70
N THR A 154 11.79 -9.36 -10.30
CA THR A 154 13.17 -9.82 -10.47
C THR A 154 13.35 -10.54 -11.80
N ILE A 155 14.60 -10.66 -12.26
CA ILE A 155 14.99 -11.55 -13.36
C ILE A 155 15.63 -12.80 -12.74
N ASP A 156 15.21 -13.99 -13.15
CA ASP A 156 15.79 -15.25 -12.67
C ASP A 156 17.09 -15.62 -13.40
N PHE A 157 17.79 -16.65 -12.92
CA PHE A 157 19.04 -17.15 -13.53
C PHE A 157 18.88 -17.75 -14.94
N GLN A 158 17.68 -17.69 -15.53
CA GLN A 158 17.34 -18.14 -16.89
C GLN A 158 16.77 -16.99 -17.75
N GLY A 159 16.97 -15.74 -17.32
CA GLY A 159 16.59 -14.52 -18.06
C GLY A 159 15.11 -14.12 -17.95
N ARG A 160 14.30 -14.86 -17.17
CA ARG A 160 12.85 -14.68 -17.12
C ARG A 160 12.41 -13.66 -16.07
N LEU A 161 11.40 -12.87 -16.42
CA LEU A 161 10.75 -11.96 -15.47
C LEU A 161 9.89 -12.74 -14.49
N VAL A 162 10.10 -12.47 -13.20
CA VAL A 162 9.24 -12.88 -12.09
C VAL A 162 8.67 -11.62 -11.45
N THR A 163 7.36 -11.60 -11.26
CA THR A 163 6.60 -10.44 -10.76
C THR A 163 5.68 -10.89 -9.64
N CYS A 164 5.64 -10.11 -8.56
CA CYS A 164 4.61 -10.24 -7.54
C CYS A 164 3.30 -9.58 -8.01
N GLN A 165 2.16 -10.23 -7.85
CA GLN A 165 0.83 -9.73 -8.23
C GLN A 165 -0.11 -9.66 -7.02
N ASP A 166 -0.45 -8.46 -6.60
CA ASP A 166 -1.24 -8.20 -5.39
C ASP A 166 -2.72 -8.60 -5.60
N GLN A 167 -3.31 -8.25 -6.74
CA GLN A 167 -4.71 -8.55 -7.12
C GLN A 167 -5.09 -10.04 -7.03
N LEU A 168 -4.14 -10.93 -7.35
CA LEU A 168 -4.32 -12.38 -7.32
C LEU A 168 -3.45 -13.06 -6.26
N ARG A 169 -2.83 -12.28 -5.37
CA ARG A 169 -2.14 -12.73 -4.15
C ARG A 169 -1.12 -13.83 -4.45
N ARG A 170 -0.27 -13.59 -5.46
CA ARG A 170 0.58 -14.63 -6.05
C ARG A 170 1.88 -14.12 -6.64
N LEU A 171 2.86 -15.02 -6.71
CA LEU A 171 4.09 -14.85 -7.45
C LEU A 171 3.98 -15.53 -8.82
N VAL A 172 4.28 -14.80 -9.90
CA VAL A 172 4.23 -15.33 -11.28
C VAL A 172 5.55 -15.18 -12.00
N ARG A 173 5.81 -16.09 -12.94
CA ARG A 173 6.93 -16.03 -13.88
C ARG A 173 6.41 -15.97 -15.30
N PHE A 174 6.92 -15.03 -16.08
CA PHE A 174 6.72 -14.97 -17.52
C PHE A 174 7.77 -15.84 -18.20
N GLU A 175 7.34 -16.86 -18.91
CA GLU A 175 8.22 -17.77 -19.65
C GLU A 175 8.61 -17.16 -21.01
N ASN A 176 9.74 -17.61 -21.57
CA ASN A 176 10.28 -17.04 -22.82
C ASN A 176 9.43 -17.35 -24.07
N ASP A 177 8.47 -18.27 -23.98
CA ASP A 177 7.46 -18.53 -25.02
C ASP A 177 6.21 -17.63 -24.90
N GLY A 178 6.18 -16.73 -23.92
CA GLY A 178 5.07 -15.82 -23.61
C GLY A 178 4.00 -16.42 -22.70
N THR A 179 4.16 -17.65 -22.22
CA THR A 179 3.27 -18.24 -21.21
C THR A 179 3.57 -17.69 -19.81
N LEU A 180 2.67 -17.98 -18.85
CA LEU A 180 2.79 -17.54 -17.47
C LEU A 180 2.67 -18.74 -16.53
N THR A 181 3.66 -18.93 -15.68
CA THR A 181 3.69 -19.93 -14.61
C THR A 181 3.38 -19.26 -13.27
N VAL A 182 2.42 -19.79 -12.51
CA VAL A 182 2.24 -19.41 -11.10
C VAL A 182 3.27 -20.17 -10.27
N LEU A 183 4.12 -19.44 -9.53
CA LEU A 183 5.16 -20.03 -8.68
C LEU A 183 4.63 -20.31 -7.26
N ALA A 184 3.79 -19.41 -6.73
CA ALA A 184 3.12 -19.56 -5.44
C ALA A 184 1.86 -18.67 -5.40
N ASP A 185 0.74 -19.22 -4.92
CA ASP A 185 -0.52 -18.48 -4.68
C ASP A 185 -1.20 -18.87 -3.35
N ASN A 186 -0.67 -19.87 -2.65
CA ASN A 186 -1.19 -20.35 -1.39
C ASN A 186 -0.08 -20.91 -0.47
N TYR A 187 -0.33 -20.87 0.84
CA TYR A 187 0.49 -21.52 1.86
C TYR A 187 -0.43 -22.19 2.90
N GLN A 188 -0.19 -23.47 3.19
CA GLN A 188 -1.00 -24.28 4.11
C GLN A 188 -2.52 -24.24 3.84
N GLY A 189 -2.92 -24.09 2.57
CA GLY A 189 -4.33 -24.04 2.15
C GLY A 189 -5.01 -22.67 2.31
N LYS A 190 -4.29 -21.64 2.76
CA LYS A 190 -4.73 -20.23 2.67
C LYS A 190 -4.07 -19.56 1.47
N GLN A 191 -4.71 -18.54 0.90
CA GLN A 191 -4.02 -17.66 -0.06
C GLN A 191 -2.85 -16.95 0.64
N LEU A 192 -1.88 -16.49 -0.13
CA LEU A 192 -0.86 -15.55 0.37
C LEU A 192 -1.53 -14.24 0.79
N ASN A 193 -0.79 -13.31 1.39
CA ASN A 193 -1.23 -11.93 1.60
C ASN A 193 -1.09 -11.16 0.28
N SER A 194 -0.15 -10.23 0.20
CA SER A 194 0.24 -9.58 -1.06
C SER A 194 1.75 -9.70 -1.21
N PRO A 195 2.24 -10.64 -2.03
CA PRO A 195 3.67 -10.76 -2.31
C PRO A 195 4.23 -9.41 -2.76
N ASN A 196 5.28 -8.90 -2.13
CA ASN A 196 5.68 -7.51 -2.33
C ASN A 196 7.05 -7.37 -3.00
N GLY A 197 8.09 -8.04 -2.50
CA GLY A 197 9.41 -8.11 -3.12
C GLY A 197 9.86 -9.55 -3.30
N VAL A 198 10.66 -9.84 -4.34
CA VAL A 198 11.15 -11.19 -4.67
C VAL A 198 12.60 -11.17 -5.15
N VAL A 199 13.38 -12.19 -4.80
CA VAL A 199 14.72 -12.49 -5.34
C VAL A 199 14.87 -13.97 -5.66
N PRO A 200 15.60 -14.35 -6.73
CA PRO A 200 15.97 -15.75 -6.99
C PRO A 200 17.17 -16.14 -6.11
N HIS A 201 17.23 -17.41 -5.72
CA HIS A 201 18.35 -17.99 -4.99
C HIS A 201 19.09 -19.03 -5.86
N PRO A 202 20.43 -19.19 -5.77
CA PRO A 202 21.20 -20.05 -6.67
C PRO A 202 20.86 -21.56 -6.66
N ASP A 203 20.07 -22.05 -5.69
CA ASP A 203 19.52 -23.42 -5.68
C ASP A 203 18.25 -23.59 -6.54
N GLY A 204 17.76 -22.51 -7.15
CA GLY A 204 16.53 -22.49 -7.97
C GLY A 204 15.27 -22.12 -7.20
N SER A 205 15.35 -21.83 -5.90
CA SER A 205 14.22 -21.28 -5.13
C SER A 205 14.04 -19.77 -5.36
N TYR A 206 12.87 -19.25 -4.99
CA TYR A 206 12.57 -17.82 -4.95
C TYR A 206 12.20 -17.43 -3.53
N TRP A 207 12.81 -16.36 -3.02
CA TRP A 207 12.52 -15.83 -1.69
C TRP A 207 11.74 -14.53 -1.88
N PHE A 208 10.60 -14.41 -1.21
CA PHE A 208 9.73 -13.24 -1.34
C PHE A 208 9.15 -12.82 0.01
N THR A 209 8.76 -11.55 0.12
CA THR A 209 8.03 -11.00 1.27
C THR A 209 6.53 -11.06 1.00
N ASP A 210 5.73 -11.38 2.02
CA ASP A 210 4.27 -11.50 1.92
C ASP A 210 3.54 -10.66 3.00
N PRO A 211 3.69 -9.32 2.96
CA PRO A 211 3.09 -8.41 3.93
C PRO A 211 1.53 -8.39 3.89
N PRO A 212 0.87 -8.00 5.00
CA PRO A 212 -0.58 -7.97 5.13
C PRO A 212 -1.26 -6.70 4.58
N TYR A 213 -0.56 -5.91 3.75
CA TYR A 213 -1.11 -4.74 3.03
C TYR A 213 -1.22 -5.05 1.53
N GLY A 214 -1.91 -4.22 0.74
CA GLY A 214 -2.20 -4.51 -0.67
C GLY A 214 -3.63 -5.02 -0.93
N ASP A 215 -4.46 -5.06 0.11
CA ASP A 215 -5.90 -5.37 0.06
C ASP A 215 -6.78 -4.19 -0.38
N GLN A 216 -6.21 -3.01 -0.64
CA GLN A 216 -7.00 -1.83 -1.00
C GLN A 216 -7.30 -1.79 -2.50
N LEU A 217 -8.43 -1.18 -2.90
CA LEU A 217 -8.81 -1.04 -4.33
C LEU A 217 -7.76 -0.29 -5.20
N SER A 218 -6.83 0.43 -4.56
CA SER A 218 -5.69 1.09 -5.21
C SER A 218 -4.50 0.17 -5.48
N GLU A 219 -4.41 -0.98 -4.81
CA GLU A 219 -3.22 -1.84 -4.76
C GLU A 219 -3.54 -3.33 -5.02
N GLY A 220 -4.80 -3.76 -4.91
CA GLY A 220 -5.22 -5.13 -5.16
C GLY A 220 -6.73 -5.32 -5.00
N GLN A 221 -7.14 -6.28 -4.16
CA GLN A 221 -8.55 -6.55 -3.83
C GLN A 221 -8.77 -6.62 -2.32
N PRO A 222 -9.87 -6.03 -1.80
CA PRO A 222 -10.29 -6.23 -0.42
C PRO A 222 -10.50 -7.70 -0.11
N ASP A 223 -9.99 -8.13 1.06
CA ASP A 223 -10.31 -9.43 1.62
C ASP A 223 -11.84 -9.61 1.68
N ALA A 224 -12.29 -10.82 1.33
CA ALA A 224 -13.69 -11.19 1.53
C ALA A 224 -14.03 -11.05 3.03
N PRO A 225 -15.10 -10.34 3.41
CA PRO A 225 -15.44 -10.13 4.82
C PRO A 225 -15.58 -11.45 5.58
N GLY A 226 -14.71 -11.67 6.58
CA GLY A 226 -14.65 -12.93 7.35
C GLY A 226 -13.81 -14.05 6.70
N GLY A 227 -13.00 -13.72 5.68
CA GLY A 227 -11.98 -14.63 5.13
C GLY A 227 -10.90 -14.99 6.16
N PRO A 228 -10.21 -16.14 5.98
CA PRO A 228 -9.16 -16.57 6.89
C PRO A 228 -7.85 -15.82 6.63
N ALA A 229 -7.48 -14.93 7.55
CA ALA A 229 -6.07 -14.60 7.83
C ALA A 229 -5.36 -15.85 8.39
#